data_AF-A0AA92W628-F1
#
_entry.id   AF-A0AA92W628-F1
#
_cell.length_a   1.000
_cell.length_b   1.000
_cell.length_c   1.000
_cell.angle_alpha   90.00
_cell.angle_beta   90.00
_cell.angle_gamma   90.00
#
_symmetry.space_group_name_H-M   'P 1'
#
loop_
_entity.id
_entity.type
_entity.pdbx_description
1 polymer ?
#
loop_
_entity_poly.entity_id
_entity_poly.type
_entity_poly.pdbx_seq_one_letter_code
_entity_poly.pdbx_strand_id
1 'polypeptide(L)'
;MAVKKSIAIIGEGETEWFYFDSLRIACRYPFKVAPDFPQHSDIPHMAKLAESYVKCETDYVICLVDMDRLLQNPKEMETYSKIRKKSSRKIMWVETNPCTEFWFLLHFLPQLSVKHYDSYEQLIPELQRYMPGYEKTVRYFRKNKLYNYLTENGDLQRALSYAKELSRLSKATPEDKIAYTQMHRVFELLASMNHDETCKEIVTPNEQIPIGDNQQEIINFIVNSGKTDLKSISKATGLKVSRTRDYLEMLVDKGLIEVEGEYNKKIFKIKGIPNI
;
A
#
# COMPACT_ATOMS: atom_id res chain seq x y z
N MET A 1 -6.52 31.42 13.26
CA MET A 1 -6.38 30.01 13.71
C MET A 1 -6.61 29.13 12.50
N ALA A 2 -5.70 28.21 12.17
CA ALA A 2 -5.97 27.22 11.12
C ALA A 2 -7.13 26.33 11.60
N VAL A 3 -8.17 26.18 10.77
CA VAL A 3 -9.28 25.28 11.07
C VAL A 3 -8.76 23.85 11.03
N LYS A 4 -8.87 23.13 12.14
CA LYS A 4 -8.42 21.75 12.25
C LYS A 4 -9.41 20.85 11.51
N LYS A 5 -8.97 20.22 10.42
CA LYS A 5 -9.81 19.30 9.65
C LYS A 5 -10.15 18.06 10.47
N SER A 6 -11.38 17.58 10.33
CA SER A 6 -11.94 16.42 11.00
C SER A 6 -11.89 15.18 10.11
N ILE A 7 -11.50 14.03 10.68
CA ILE A 7 -11.44 12.75 9.97
C ILE A 7 -12.18 11.70 10.79
N ALA A 8 -12.98 10.87 10.12
CA ALA A 8 -13.52 9.63 10.65
C ALA A 8 -12.93 8.43 9.90
N ILE A 9 -12.48 7.40 10.61
CA ILE A 9 -11.99 6.14 10.04
C ILE A 9 -12.96 5.03 10.41
N ILE A 10 -13.45 4.30 9.42
CA ILE A 10 -14.41 3.21 9.55
C ILE A 10 -13.79 1.95 8.95
N GLY A 11 -13.80 0.85 9.71
CA GLY A 11 -13.36 -0.47 9.24
C GLY A 11 -14.47 -1.51 9.37
N GLU A 12 -14.26 -2.67 8.76
CA GLU A 12 -15.23 -3.77 8.76
C GLU A 12 -15.29 -4.54 10.09
N GLY A 13 -14.22 -4.51 10.90
CA GLY A 13 -14.17 -5.27 12.14
C GLY A 13 -13.20 -4.73 13.19
N GLU A 14 -12.78 -5.63 14.08
CA GLU A 14 -11.94 -5.31 15.23
C GLU A 14 -10.50 -4.95 14.83
N THR A 15 -9.93 -5.64 13.84
CA THR A 15 -8.53 -5.46 13.42
C THR A 15 -8.24 -4.00 13.04
N GLU A 16 -9.03 -3.43 12.14
CA GLU A 16 -8.88 -2.05 11.68
C GLU A 16 -9.06 -1.06 12.83
N TRP A 17 -10.08 -1.31 13.65
CA TRP A 17 -10.43 -0.45 14.78
C TRP A 17 -9.27 -0.37 15.77
N PHE A 18 -8.74 -1.51 16.20
CA PHE A 18 -7.62 -1.55 17.16
C PHE A 18 -6.33 -1.00 16.57
N TYR A 19 -6.07 -1.22 15.28
CA TYR A 19 -4.90 -0.65 14.62
C TYR A 19 -4.96 0.88 14.59
N PHE A 20 -6.07 1.45 14.12
CA PHE A 20 -6.21 2.90 14.01
C PHE A 20 -6.39 3.58 15.37
N ASP A 21 -6.98 2.92 16.36
CA ASP A 21 -7.02 3.44 17.73
C ASP A 21 -5.60 3.50 18.33
N SER A 22 -4.81 2.44 18.14
CA SER A 22 -3.40 2.42 18.55
C SER A 22 -2.61 3.55 17.86
N LEU A 23 -2.78 3.74 16.55
CA LEU A 23 -2.13 4.81 15.78
C LEU A 23 -2.55 6.20 16.28
N ARG A 24 -3.86 6.39 16.52
CA ARG A 24 -4.42 7.64 17.03
C ARG A 24 -3.81 8.04 18.35
N ILE A 25 -3.71 7.09 19.29
CA ILE A 25 -3.17 7.32 20.63
C ILE A 25 -1.66 7.58 20.56
N ALA A 26 -0.91 6.74 19.84
CA ALA A 26 0.55 6.84 19.75
C ALA A 26 0.99 8.18 19.15
N CYS A 27 0.35 8.60 18.07
CA CYS A 27 0.72 9.82 17.33
C CYS A 27 -0.14 11.04 17.71
N ARG A 28 -1.01 10.92 18.72
CA ARG A 28 -1.93 11.98 19.19
C ARG A 28 -2.77 12.60 18.07
N TYR A 29 -3.17 11.79 17.09
CA TYR A 29 -3.99 12.28 15.99
C TYR A 29 -5.39 12.65 16.48
N PRO A 30 -5.99 13.71 15.89
CA PRO A 30 -7.30 14.19 16.27
C PRO A 30 -8.47 13.50 15.57
N PHE A 31 -8.21 12.49 14.74
CA PHE A 31 -9.26 11.78 14.02
C PHE A 31 -10.06 10.89 14.96
N LYS A 32 -11.27 10.52 14.54
CA LYS A 32 -12.14 9.57 15.21
C LYS A 32 -12.05 8.20 14.52
N VAL A 33 -12.01 7.12 15.30
CA VAL A 33 -12.29 5.76 14.81
C VAL A 33 -13.76 5.47 15.07
N ALA A 34 -14.47 4.98 14.07
CA ALA A 34 -15.91 4.79 14.07
C ALA A 34 -16.28 3.37 13.58
N PRO A 35 -17.31 2.72 14.17
CA PRO A 35 -18.06 3.15 15.35
C PRO A 35 -17.18 3.24 16.61
N ASP A 36 -17.70 3.83 17.69
CA ASP A 36 -16.94 3.98 18.95
C ASP A 36 -16.48 2.63 19.52
N PHE A 37 -17.14 1.54 19.13
CA PHE A 37 -16.73 0.17 19.35
C PHE A 37 -16.77 -0.61 18.03
N PRO A 38 -15.88 -1.59 17.82
CA PRO A 38 -15.89 -2.37 16.59
C PRO A 38 -17.20 -3.15 16.45
N GLN A 39 -17.75 -3.14 15.24
CA GLN A 39 -18.92 -3.93 14.87
C GLN A 39 -18.66 -4.52 13.50
N HIS A 40 -18.86 -5.84 13.36
CA HIS A 40 -18.84 -6.46 12.05
C HIS A 40 -19.90 -5.82 11.17
N SER A 41 -19.45 -5.11 10.15
CA SER A 41 -20.31 -4.33 9.26
C SER A 41 -20.07 -4.76 7.83
N ASP A 42 -21.15 -4.98 7.09
CA ASP A 42 -21.04 -5.13 5.64
C ASP A 42 -20.84 -3.76 4.95
N ILE A 43 -20.49 -3.80 3.66
CA ILE A 43 -20.26 -2.60 2.86
C ILE A 43 -21.47 -1.64 2.85
N PRO A 44 -22.74 -2.07 2.66
CA PRO A 44 -23.90 -1.19 2.77
C PRO A 44 -24.02 -0.46 4.12
N HIS A 45 -23.81 -1.15 5.24
CA HIS A 45 -23.87 -0.55 6.57
C HIS A 45 -22.73 0.45 6.77
N MET A 46 -21.50 0.10 6.37
CA MET A 46 -20.35 0.99 6.40
C MET A 46 -20.59 2.26 5.55
N ALA A 47 -21.15 2.11 4.35
CA ALA A 47 -21.49 3.24 3.49
C ALA A 47 -22.51 4.18 4.13
N LYS A 48 -23.56 3.64 4.75
CA LYS A 48 -24.58 4.43 5.46
C LYS A 48 -23.96 5.20 6.63
N LEU A 49 -23.07 4.56 7.39
CA LEU A 49 -22.34 5.21 8.48
C LEU A 49 -21.45 6.32 7.94
N ALA A 50 -20.68 6.06 6.88
CA ALA A 50 -19.81 7.06 6.25
C ALA A 50 -20.58 8.30 5.78
N GLU A 51 -21.72 8.10 5.10
CA GLU A 51 -22.59 9.20 4.66
C GLU A 51 -23.19 9.99 5.85
N SER A 52 -23.41 9.35 7.00
CA SER A 52 -23.84 10.07 8.21
C SER A 52 -22.75 11.01 8.75
N TYR A 53 -21.48 10.59 8.72
CA TYR A 53 -20.34 11.45 9.09
C TYR A 53 -20.16 12.61 8.11
N VAL A 54 -20.34 12.36 6.81
CA VAL A 54 -20.34 13.41 5.79
C VAL A 54 -21.43 14.46 6.05
N LYS A 55 -22.64 14.04 6.42
CA LYS A 55 -23.76 14.94 6.79
C LYS A 55 -23.50 15.74 8.06
N CYS A 56 -22.70 15.22 8.98
CA CYS A 56 -22.24 15.92 10.18
C CYS A 56 -21.02 16.82 9.91
N GLU A 57 -20.77 17.19 8.66
CA GLU A 57 -19.68 18.07 8.23
C GLU A 57 -18.27 17.56 8.58
N THR A 58 -18.08 16.24 8.67
CA THR A 58 -16.73 15.68 8.72
C THR A 58 -15.99 15.97 7.41
N ASP A 59 -14.74 16.44 7.47
CA ASP A 59 -13.99 16.83 6.27
C ASP A 59 -13.61 15.63 5.41
N TYR A 60 -13.17 14.54 6.05
CA TYR A 60 -12.82 13.29 5.39
C TYR A 60 -13.35 12.07 6.15
N VAL A 61 -13.88 11.10 5.42
CA VAL A 61 -14.26 9.79 5.96
C VAL A 61 -13.45 8.73 5.23
N ILE A 62 -12.77 7.86 5.96
CA ILE A 62 -11.96 6.78 5.41
C ILE A 62 -12.70 5.47 5.67
N CYS A 63 -13.00 4.71 4.63
CA CYS A 63 -13.59 3.38 4.74
C CYS A 63 -12.53 2.34 4.34
N LEU A 64 -12.17 1.46 5.27
CA LEU A 64 -11.21 0.40 5.09
C LEU A 64 -11.95 -0.86 4.67
N VAL A 65 -11.55 -1.45 3.55
CA VAL A 65 -12.24 -2.57 2.92
C VAL A 65 -11.27 -3.72 2.69
N ASP A 66 -11.64 -4.89 3.18
CA ASP A 66 -10.96 -6.14 2.89
C ASP A 66 -11.53 -6.75 1.60
N MET A 67 -10.65 -7.16 0.70
CA MET A 67 -11.04 -7.56 -0.65
C MET A 67 -11.32 -9.06 -0.78
N ASP A 68 -10.86 -9.89 0.16
CA ASP A 68 -11.01 -11.34 0.11
C ASP A 68 -12.47 -11.79 -0.11
N ARG A 69 -13.40 -11.31 0.70
CA ARG A 69 -14.84 -11.60 0.59
C ARG A 69 -15.42 -11.06 -0.70
N LEU A 70 -15.05 -9.83 -1.08
CA LEU A 70 -15.59 -9.17 -2.28
C LEU A 70 -15.15 -9.89 -3.56
N LEU A 71 -13.89 -10.30 -3.65
CA LEU A 71 -13.34 -11.00 -4.82
C LEU A 71 -13.96 -12.39 -5.00
N GLN A 72 -14.40 -13.03 -3.92
CA GLN A 72 -15.10 -14.31 -3.95
C GLN A 72 -16.61 -14.18 -4.24
N ASN A 73 -17.20 -12.99 -4.04
CA ASN A 73 -18.64 -12.76 -4.21
C ASN A 73 -18.94 -11.64 -5.23
N PRO A 74 -19.15 -11.98 -6.52
CA PRO A 74 -19.38 -11.00 -7.59
C PRO A 74 -20.55 -10.05 -7.32
N LYS A 75 -21.61 -10.51 -6.63
CA LYS A 75 -22.79 -9.68 -6.32
C LYS A 75 -22.45 -8.61 -5.28
N GLU A 76 -21.66 -8.96 -4.27
CA GLU A 76 -21.16 -8.00 -3.29
C GLU A 76 -20.16 -7.02 -3.92
N MET A 77 -19.26 -7.51 -4.79
CA MET A 77 -18.34 -6.66 -5.55
C MET A 77 -19.07 -5.63 -6.45
N GLU A 78 -20.15 -6.05 -7.13
CA GLU A 78 -20.98 -5.15 -7.92
C GLU A 78 -21.65 -4.09 -7.03
N THR A 79 -22.15 -4.51 -5.86
CA THR A 79 -22.78 -3.62 -4.89
C THR A 79 -21.78 -2.59 -4.35
N TYR A 80 -20.60 -3.04 -3.94
CA TYR A 80 -19.49 -2.19 -3.51
C TYR A 80 -19.10 -1.19 -4.60
N SER A 81 -18.93 -1.65 -5.84
CA SER A 81 -18.58 -0.79 -6.99
C SER A 81 -19.62 0.32 -7.21
N LYS A 82 -20.92 0.00 -7.12
CA LYS A 82 -22.01 0.98 -7.23
C LYS A 82 -22.00 1.98 -6.08
N ILE A 83 -21.80 1.52 -4.84
CA ILE A 83 -21.72 2.36 -3.65
C ILE A 83 -20.53 3.32 -3.76
N ARG A 84 -19.33 2.79 -4.01
CA ARG A 84 -18.10 3.57 -4.14
C ARG A 84 -18.22 4.64 -5.21
N LYS A 85 -18.80 4.32 -6.37
CA LYS A 85 -19.01 5.28 -7.47
C LYS A 85 -19.98 6.42 -7.11
N LYS A 86 -20.99 6.15 -6.27
CA LYS A 86 -22.01 7.13 -5.85
C LYS A 86 -21.64 7.89 -4.58
N SER A 87 -20.62 7.45 -3.86
CA SER A 87 -20.20 8.02 -2.57
C SER A 87 -19.76 9.47 -2.72
N SER A 88 -19.95 10.26 -1.66
CA SER A 88 -19.40 11.61 -1.56
C SER A 88 -17.88 11.63 -1.82
N ARG A 89 -17.37 12.70 -2.44
CA ARG A 89 -15.91 12.92 -2.62
C ARG A 89 -15.16 13.06 -1.29
N LYS A 90 -15.86 13.32 -0.18
CA LYS A 90 -15.28 13.31 1.17
C LYS A 90 -15.00 11.89 1.68
N ILE A 91 -15.55 10.85 1.04
CA ILE A 91 -15.35 9.44 1.42
C ILE A 91 -14.21 8.84 0.60
N MET A 92 -13.15 8.43 1.28
CA MET A 92 -12.01 7.72 0.73
C MET A 92 -12.14 6.22 1.05
N TRP A 93 -12.45 5.43 0.02
CA TRP A 93 -12.38 3.97 0.09
C TRP A 93 -10.92 3.51 -0.08
N VAL A 94 -10.45 2.70 0.88
CA VAL A 94 -9.09 2.17 0.99
C VAL A 94 -9.18 0.65 1.01
N GLU A 95 -8.66 0.03 -0.03
CA GLU A 95 -8.78 -1.41 -0.27
C GLU A 95 -7.49 -2.14 0.17
N THR A 96 -7.65 -3.28 0.84
CA THR A 96 -6.57 -4.22 1.13
C THR A 96 -6.93 -5.62 0.62
N ASN A 97 -6.04 -6.23 -0.17
CA ASN A 97 -6.17 -7.59 -0.68
C ASN A 97 -5.02 -8.46 -0.14
N PRO A 98 -5.28 -9.57 0.56
CA PRO A 98 -6.61 -10.11 0.88
C PRO A 98 -7.34 -9.35 2.00
N CYS A 99 -6.63 -8.97 3.05
CA CYS A 99 -7.19 -8.37 4.28
C CYS A 99 -6.18 -7.47 5.00
N THR A 100 -6.62 -6.65 5.95
CA THR A 100 -5.79 -5.70 6.71
C THR A 100 -4.51 -6.31 7.29
N GLU A 101 -4.49 -7.60 7.64
CA GLU A 101 -3.26 -8.29 8.08
C GLU A 101 -2.11 -8.25 7.06
N PHE A 102 -2.40 -8.11 5.77
CA PHE A 102 -1.36 -7.91 4.76
C PHE A 102 -0.57 -6.63 5.00
N TRP A 103 -1.24 -5.55 5.41
CA TRP A 103 -0.55 -4.32 5.83
C TRP A 103 0.39 -4.57 7.01
N PHE A 104 0.02 -5.44 7.95
CA PHE A 104 0.91 -5.80 9.07
C PHE A 104 2.15 -6.55 8.58
N LEU A 105 1.96 -7.53 7.69
CA LEU A 105 3.07 -8.30 7.11
C LEU A 105 4.09 -7.40 6.40
N LEU A 106 3.65 -6.36 5.68
CA LEU A 106 4.53 -5.46 4.95
C LEU A 106 5.58 -4.74 5.82
N HIS A 107 5.35 -4.58 7.13
CA HIS A 107 6.33 -3.97 8.04
C HIS A 107 7.59 -4.83 8.20
N PHE A 108 7.46 -6.14 8.01
CA PHE A 108 8.51 -7.11 8.33
C PHE A 108 9.20 -7.70 7.11
N LEU A 109 8.58 -7.61 5.91
CA LEU A 109 9.17 -8.19 4.72
C LEU A 109 10.50 -7.49 4.37
N PRO A 110 11.58 -8.26 4.16
CA PRO A 110 12.90 -7.68 3.85
C PRO A 110 12.96 -7.11 2.42
N GLN A 111 12.13 -7.64 1.53
CA GLN A 111 12.02 -7.24 0.13
C GLN A 111 10.55 -7.19 -0.31
N LEU A 112 10.28 -6.43 -1.37
CA LEU A 112 8.96 -6.33 -1.96
C LEU A 112 8.52 -7.71 -2.47
N SER A 113 7.38 -8.20 -1.98
CA SER A 113 6.79 -9.47 -2.42
C SER A 113 5.52 -9.21 -3.23
N VAL A 114 5.48 -9.70 -4.47
CA VAL A 114 4.30 -9.66 -5.36
C VAL A 114 3.45 -10.92 -5.24
N LYS A 115 3.52 -11.59 -4.09
CA LYS A 115 2.83 -12.86 -3.84
C LYS A 115 1.32 -12.66 -3.86
N HIS A 116 0.63 -13.66 -4.40
CA HIS A 116 -0.82 -13.81 -4.29
C HIS A 116 -1.16 -14.60 -3.03
N TYR A 117 -2.21 -14.17 -2.34
CA TYR A 117 -2.84 -14.91 -1.24
C TYR A 117 -4.32 -15.03 -1.57
N ASP A 118 -4.84 -16.26 -1.61
CA ASP A 118 -6.26 -16.50 -1.90
C ASP A 118 -7.17 -16.05 -0.75
N SER A 119 -6.65 -16.02 0.48
CA SER A 119 -7.42 -15.72 1.68
C SER A 119 -6.54 -15.31 2.87
N TYR A 120 -7.19 -14.85 3.93
CA TYR A 120 -6.60 -14.63 5.25
C TYR A 120 -5.82 -15.86 5.76
N GLU A 121 -6.35 -17.07 5.59
CA GLU A 121 -5.75 -18.31 6.10
C GLU A 121 -4.38 -18.61 5.48
N GLN A 122 -4.15 -18.24 4.22
CA GLN A 122 -2.85 -18.41 3.58
C GLN A 122 -1.81 -17.39 4.06
N LEU A 123 -2.26 -16.22 4.50
CA LEU A 123 -1.39 -15.12 4.94
C LEU A 123 -0.91 -15.30 6.39
N ILE A 124 -1.77 -15.84 7.26
CA ILE A 124 -1.51 -15.93 8.70
C ILE A 124 -0.22 -16.66 9.08
N PRO A 125 0.10 -17.84 8.52
CA PRO A 125 1.33 -18.55 8.89
C PRO A 125 2.59 -17.71 8.63
N GLU A 126 2.57 -16.85 7.60
CA GLU A 126 3.68 -15.97 7.29
C GLU A 126 3.74 -14.78 8.25
N LEU A 127 2.59 -14.16 8.55
CA LEU A 127 2.50 -13.08 9.54
C LEU A 127 2.94 -13.56 10.93
N GLN A 128 2.54 -14.75 11.35
CA GLN A 128 2.88 -15.31 12.67
C GLN A 128 4.37 -15.60 12.86
N ARG A 129 5.18 -15.64 11.78
CA ARG A 129 6.64 -15.70 11.88
C ARG A 129 7.23 -14.41 12.47
N TYR A 130 6.55 -13.28 12.28
CA TYR A 130 6.97 -11.96 12.76
C TYR A 130 6.12 -11.43 13.92
N MET A 131 4.88 -11.92 14.03
CA MET A 131 3.96 -11.65 15.13
C MET A 131 3.56 -12.97 15.82
N PRO A 132 4.43 -13.58 16.64
CA PRO A 132 4.16 -14.87 17.25
C PRO A 132 2.88 -14.86 18.08
N GLY A 133 1.98 -15.79 17.78
CA GLY A 133 0.69 -15.89 18.47
C GLY A 133 -0.35 -14.86 18.03
N TYR A 134 -0.15 -14.17 16.90
CA TYR A 134 -1.18 -13.31 16.32
C TYR A 134 -2.51 -14.06 16.16
N GLU A 135 -3.57 -13.49 16.70
CA GLU A 135 -4.94 -13.97 16.58
C GLU A 135 -5.90 -12.77 16.51
N LYS A 136 -6.99 -12.92 15.75
CA LYS A 136 -8.08 -11.92 15.64
C LYS A 136 -8.96 -11.93 16.89
N THR A 137 -8.39 -11.55 18.04
CA THR A 137 -9.14 -11.48 19.31
C THR A 137 -8.94 -10.13 19.99
N VAL A 138 -10.01 -9.60 20.59
CA VAL A 138 -9.95 -8.44 21.49
C VAL A 138 -8.85 -8.60 22.55
N ARG A 139 -8.67 -9.82 23.08
CA ARG A 139 -7.62 -10.11 24.08
C ARG A 139 -6.23 -9.85 23.52
N TYR A 140 -5.95 -10.35 22.31
CA TYR A 140 -4.67 -10.12 21.64
C TYR A 140 -4.47 -8.65 21.33
N PHE A 141 -5.47 -7.97 20.75
CA PHE A 141 -5.36 -6.56 20.36
C PHE A 141 -5.22 -5.59 21.54
N ARG A 142 -5.87 -5.87 22.68
CA ARG A 142 -5.68 -5.07 23.91
C ARG A 142 -4.29 -5.25 24.52
N LYS A 143 -3.75 -6.47 24.45
CA LYS A 143 -2.40 -6.78 24.96
C LYS A 143 -1.32 -6.20 24.04
N ASN A 144 -1.53 -6.27 22.73
CA ASN A 144 -0.57 -5.86 21.72
C ASN A 144 -1.12 -4.66 20.97
N LYS A 145 -0.72 -3.46 21.38
CA LYS A 145 -1.04 -2.20 20.67
C LYS A 145 -0.49 -2.27 19.25
N LEU A 146 -1.36 -2.57 18.28
CA LEU A 146 -0.95 -3.03 16.95
C LEU A 146 0.00 -2.05 16.25
N TYR A 147 -0.33 -0.76 16.22
CA TYR A 147 0.53 0.24 15.59
C TYR A 147 1.91 0.31 16.25
N ASN A 148 1.96 0.38 17.58
CA ASN A 148 3.22 0.39 18.34
C ASN A 148 4.05 -0.86 18.06
N TYR A 149 3.44 -2.04 18.11
CA TYR A 149 4.15 -3.29 17.84
C TYR A 149 4.80 -3.25 16.46
N LEU A 150 4.04 -2.82 15.44
CA LEU A 150 4.50 -2.77 14.05
C LEU A 150 5.64 -1.76 13.85
N THR A 151 5.61 -0.60 14.51
CA THR A 151 6.67 0.40 14.39
C THR A 151 7.89 0.10 15.26
N GLU A 152 7.73 -0.63 16.36
CA GLU A 152 8.84 -1.02 17.26
C GLU A 152 9.59 -2.25 16.74
N ASN A 153 8.93 -3.15 16.00
CA ASN A 153 9.51 -4.42 15.54
C ASN A 153 9.65 -4.53 14.01
N GLY A 154 9.11 -3.56 13.27
CA GLY A 154 9.13 -3.54 11.81
C GLY A 154 9.50 -2.15 11.29
N ASP A 155 9.21 -1.92 10.02
CA ASP A 155 9.57 -0.68 9.32
C ASP A 155 8.36 -0.09 8.61
N LEU A 156 7.85 1.02 9.14
CA LEU A 156 6.70 1.73 8.59
C LEU A 156 7.02 2.37 7.23
N GLN A 157 8.23 2.92 7.04
CA GLN A 157 8.59 3.59 5.78
C GLN A 157 8.67 2.61 4.63
N ARG A 158 9.31 1.47 4.89
CA ARG A 158 9.34 0.35 3.96
C ARG A 158 7.94 -0.17 3.67
N ALA A 159 7.10 -0.36 4.69
CA ALA A 159 5.71 -0.80 4.49
C ALA A 159 4.92 0.18 3.62
N LEU A 160 5.05 1.50 3.83
CA LEU A 160 4.41 2.53 3.02
C LEU A 160 4.88 2.49 1.56
N SER A 161 6.19 2.36 1.35
CA SER A 161 6.79 2.22 0.01
C SER A 161 6.26 0.98 -0.72
N TYR A 162 6.24 -0.18 -0.04
CA TYR A 162 5.72 -1.42 -0.58
C TYR A 162 4.22 -1.33 -0.87
N ALA A 163 3.42 -0.77 0.03
CA ALA A 163 1.99 -0.58 -0.16
C ALA A 163 1.69 0.29 -1.39
N LYS A 164 2.47 1.35 -1.59
CA LYS A 164 2.35 2.25 -2.75
C LYS A 164 2.68 1.52 -4.05
N GLU A 165 3.78 0.77 -4.10
CA GLU A 165 4.20 0.04 -5.28
C GLU A 165 3.26 -1.13 -5.61
N LEU A 166 2.83 -1.91 -4.61
CA LEU A 166 1.87 -3.00 -4.82
C LEU A 166 0.51 -2.49 -5.29
N SER A 167 0.05 -1.33 -4.79
CA SER A 167 -1.18 -0.69 -5.27
C SER A 167 -1.08 -0.18 -6.70
N ARG A 168 0.12 0.19 -7.16
CA ARG A 168 0.39 0.58 -8.55
C ARG A 168 0.40 -0.66 -9.43
N LEU A 169 1.13 -1.70 -9.02
CA LEU A 169 1.24 -2.97 -9.75
C LEU A 169 -0.12 -3.67 -9.88
N SER A 170 -0.94 -3.72 -8.82
CA SER A 170 -2.25 -4.37 -8.88
C SER A 170 -3.21 -3.72 -9.88
N LYS A 171 -3.03 -2.42 -10.18
CA LYS A 171 -3.77 -1.71 -11.23
C LYS A 171 -3.19 -1.94 -12.62
N ALA A 172 -1.87 -2.08 -12.72
CA ALA A 172 -1.16 -2.30 -13.98
C ALA A 172 -1.32 -3.72 -14.51
N THR A 173 -1.33 -4.72 -13.61
CA THR A 173 -1.43 -6.15 -13.92
C THR A 173 -2.53 -6.80 -13.06
N PRO A 174 -3.81 -6.43 -13.24
CA PRO A 174 -4.92 -6.94 -12.44
C PRO A 174 -5.10 -8.47 -12.57
N GLU A 175 -4.67 -9.07 -13.68
CA GLU A 175 -4.70 -10.51 -13.94
C GLU A 175 -3.77 -11.32 -13.03
N ASP A 176 -2.70 -10.70 -12.53
CA ASP A 176 -1.74 -11.34 -11.63
C ASP A 176 -2.31 -11.53 -10.22
N LYS A 177 -3.43 -10.84 -9.90
CA LYS A 177 -4.15 -10.91 -8.61
C LYS A 177 -3.25 -10.74 -7.39
N ILE A 178 -2.14 -10.00 -7.52
CA ILE A 178 -1.18 -9.83 -6.42
C ILE A 178 -1.87 -9.28 -5.16
N ALA A 179 -1.34 -9.61 -3.98
CA ALA A 179 -1.73 -8.92 -2.77
C ALA A 179 -1.26 -7.45 -2.80
N TYR A 180 -2.09 -6.56 -2.26
CA TYR A 180 -1.82 -5.14 -2.23
C TYR A 180 -2.57 -4.48 -1.07
N THR A 181 -2.14 -3.29 -0.68
CA THR A 181 -2.90 -2.46 0.26
C THR A 181 -2.77 -0.99 -0.08
N GLN A 182 -3.90 -0.28 -0.01
CA GLN A 182 -3.96 1.15 -0.24
C GLN A 182 -3.71 1.98 1.03
N MET A 183 -3.26 1.37 2.13
CA MET A 183 -3.03 2.03 3.42
C MET A 183 -2.10 3.24 3.34
N HIS A 184 -1.14 3.27 2.41
CA HIS A 184 -0.30 4.44 2.15
C HIS A 184 -1.11 5.74 1.92
N ARG A 185 -2.30 5.64 1.30
CA ARG A 185 -3.19 6.79 1.07
C ARG A 185 -3.71 7.41 2.36
N VAL A 186 -3.90 6.60 3.40
CA VAL A 186 -4.32 7.09 4.72
C VAL A 186 -3.21 7.95 5.32
N PHE A 187 -1.96 7.48 5.26
CA PHE A 187 -0.81 8.22 5.77
C PHE A 187 -0.51 9.49 4.96
N GLU A 188 -0.63 9.44 3.63
CA GLU A 188 -0.52 10.63 2.77
C GLU A 188 -1.58 11.68 3.13
N LEU A 189 -2.82 11.23 3.39
CA LEU A 189 -3.92 12.11 3.82
C LEU A 189 -3.63 12.73 5.20
N LEU A 190 -3.18 11.93 6.18
CA LEU A 190 -2.81 12.41 7.51
C LEU A 190 -1.65 13.42 7.46
N ALA A 191 -0.61 13.14 6.67
CA ALA A 191 0.53 14.02 6.48
C ALA A 191 0.13 15.36 5.83
N SER A 192 -0.83 15.36 4.89
CA SER A 192 -1.32 16.58 4.26
C SER A 192 -2.10 17.52 5.20
N MET A 193 -2.57 17.01 6.35
CA MET A 193 -3.37 17.79 7.31
C MET A 193 -2.55 18.33 8.47
N ASN A 194 -1.44 17.68 8.80
CA ASN A 194 -0.50 18.19 9.78
C ASN A 194 0.42 19.18 9.08
N HIS A 195 0.21 20.49 9.26
CA HIS A 195 1.24 21.51 8.97
C HIS A 195 2.41 21.42 9.98
N ASP A 196 2.85 20.20 10.28
CA ASP A 196 3.82 19.84 11.30
C ASP A 196 4.91 18.99 10.64
N GLU A 197 6.16 19.44 10.74
CA GLU A 197 7.29 18.92 9.96
C GLU A 197 7.74 17.53 10.40
N THR A 198 7.24 17.03 11.52
CA THR A 198 7.47 15.65 12.00
C THR A 198 6.93 14.58 11.04
N CYS A 199 5.92 14.89 10.22
CA CYS A 199 5.49 14.01 9.13
C CYS A 199 6.16 14.33 7.78
N LYS A 200 6.90 15.44 7.67
CA LYS A 200 7.69 15.72 6.45
C LYS A 200 8.92 14.83 6.37
N GLU A 201 9.60 14.54 7.49
CA GLU A 201 10.70 13.54 7.51
C GLU A 201 10.21 12.12 7.18
N ILE A 202 8.95 11.81 7.50
CA ILE A 202 8.27 10.54 7.16
C ILE A 202 7.97 10.45 5.65
N VAL A 203 8.03 11.55 4.90
CA VAL A 203 7.61 11.61 3.47
C VAL A 203 8.68 12.24 2.56
N THR A 204 9.85 12.62 3.07
CA THR A 204 10.99 12.97 2.22
C THR A 204 11.59 11.71 1.61
N PRO A 205 11.57 11.53 0.28
CA PRO A 205 12.16 10.39 -0.40
C PRO A 205 13.67 10.58 -0.41
N ASN A 206 14.32 10.28 0.71
CA ASN A 206 15.77 10.26 0.79
C ASN A 206 16.27 8.98 1.43
N GLU A 207 15.75 7.86 0.93
CA GLU A 207 16.40 6.55 1.00
C GLU A 207 16.01 5.79 -0.27
N GLN A 208 17.01 5.16 -0.90
CA GLN A 208 16.93 4.56 -2.23
C GLN A 208 15.70 3.67 -2.36
N ILE A 209 14.81 4.01 -3.29
CA ILE A 209 13.64 3.21 -3.62
C ILE A 209 14.12 1.79 -3.96
N PRO A 210 13.68 0.74 -3.23
CA PRO A 210 14.09 -0.62 -3.54
C PRO A 210 13.73 -0.95 -4.99
N ILE A 211 14.74 -1.24 -5.79
CA ILE A 211 14.59 -1.67 -7.16
C ILE A 211 14.29 -3.17 -7.05
N GLY A 212 13.10 -3.60 -7.49
CA GLY A 212 12.70 -5.02 -7.39
C GLY A 212 13.72 -5.94 -8.06
N ASP A 213 13.81 -7.20 -7.62
CA ASP A 213 14.88 -8.15 -8.00
C ASP A 213 15.11 -8.21 -9.52
N ASN A 214 14.04 -8.26 -10.31
CA ASN A 214 14.10 -8.24 -11.78
C ASN A 214 14.71 -6.94 -12.33
N GLN A 215 14.32 -5.78 -11.77
CA GLN A 215 14.88 -4.50 -12.17
C GLN A 215 16.34 -4.35 -11.72
N GLN A 216 16.71 -4.95 -10.58
CA GLN A 216 18.10 -4.96 -10.11
C GLN A 216 18.98 -5.86 -10.98
N GLU A 217 18.47 -7.01 -11.42
CA GLU A 217 19.15 -7.87 -12.40
C GLU A 217 19.35 -7.15 -13.75
N ILE A 218 18.34 -6.42 -14.23
CA ILE A 218 18.46 -5.58 -15.43
C ILE A 218 19.55 -4.53 -15.23
N ILE A 219 19.57 -3.83 -14.09
CA ILE A 219 20.61 -2.83 -13.80
C ILE A 219 21.99 -3.47 -13.75
N ASN A 220 22.17 -4.57 -13.02
CA ASN A 220 23.45 -5.28 -12.91
C ASN A 220 23.96 -5.70 -14.30
N PHE A 221 23.05 -6.16 -15.17
CA PHE A 221 23.39 -6.52 -16.53
C PHE A 221 23.82 -5.32 -17.38
N ILE A 222 23.11 -4.18 -17.28
CA ILE A 222 23.47 -2.95 -17.99
C ILE A 222 24.81 -2.40 -17.48
N VAL A 223 25.05 -2.42 -16.16
CA VAL A 223 26.34 -2.03 -15.54
C VAL A 223 27.48 -2.86 -16.12
N ASN A 224 27.32 -4.19 -16.18
CA ASN A 224 28.35 -5.09 -16.69
C ASN A 224 28.57 -4.97 -18.21
N SER A 225 27.52 -4.64 -18.96
CA SER A 225 27.58 -4.54 -20.43
C SER A 225 27.93 -3.13 -20.93
N GLY A 226 27.84 -2.11 -20.08
CA GLY A 226 28.01 -0.69 -20.40
C GLY A 226 26.82 -0.11 -21.18
N LYS A 227 26.57 -0.60 -22.39
CA LYS A 227 25.44 -0.22 -23.26
C LYS A 227 24.84 -1.47 -23.88
N THR A 228 23.51 -1.60 -23.87
CA THR A 228 22.86 -2.81 -24.38
C THR A 228 21.45 -2.53 -24.92
N ASP A 229 20.86 -3.51 -25.61
CA ASP A 229 19.52 -3.41 -26.22
C ASP A 229 18.47 -4.27 -25.49
N LEU A 230 17.19 -3.98 -25.76
CA LEU A 230 16.05 -4.66 -25.15
C LEU A 230 16.10 -6.20 -25.28
N LYS A 231 16.50 -6.73 -26.45
CA LYS A 231 16.51 -8.18 -26.70
C LYS A 231 17.64 -8.85 -25.93
N SER A 232 18.80 -8.20 -25.88
CA SER A 232 19.96 -8.66 -25.11
C SER A 232 19.63 -8.75 -23.61
N ILE A 233 18.96 -7.73 -23.05
CA ILE A 233 18.50 -7.74 -21.66
C ILE A 233 17.46 -8.84 -21.41
N SER A 234 16.45 -8.96 -22.29
CA SER A 234 15.40 -9.98 -22.17
C SER A 234 15.97 -11.40 -22.20
N LYS A 235 16.98 -11.64 -23.05
CA LYS A 235 17.68 -12.93 -23.11
C LYS A 235 18.49 -13.22 -21.85
N ALA A 236 19.19 -12.22 -21.31
CA ALA A 236 20.06 -12.38 -20.14
C ALA A 236 19.28 -12.60 -18.84
N THR A 237 18.13 -11.93 -18.69
CA THR A 237 17.27 -11.99 -17.49
C THR A 237 16.22 -13.10 -17.56
N GLY A 238 16.05 -13.74 -18.73
CA GLY A 238 14.97 -14.71 -18.96
C GLY A 238 13.56 -14.10 -19.00
N LEU A 239 13.43 -12.78 -18.89
CA LEU A 239 12.15 -12.07 -18.91
C LEU A 239 11.59 -11.99 -20.33
N LYS A 240 10.25 -12.01 -20.46
CA LYS A 240 9.59 -11.71 -21.73
C LYS A 240 9.95 -10.30 -22.21
N VAL A 241 10.05 -10.12 -23.52
CA VAL A 241 10.40 -8.82 -24.13
C VAL A 241 9.45 -7.70 -23.72
N SER A 242 8.15 -7.98 -23.59
CA SER A 242 7.16 -7.01 -23.10
C SER A 242 7.47 -6.55 -21.68
N ARG A 243 7.66 -7.50 -20.76
CA ARG A 243 7.95 -7.23 -19.35
C ARG A 243 9.30 -6.53 -19.16
N THR A 244 10.29 -6.90 -19.97
CA THR A 244 11.60 -6.22 -20.00
C THR A 244 11.44 -4.76 -20.40
N ARG A 245 10.58 -4.47 -21.38
CA ARG A 245 10.28 -3.09 -21.81
C ARG A 245 9.64 -2.30 -20.68
N ASP A 246 8.63 -2.86 -20.01
CA ASP A 246 7.92 -2.18 -18.92
C ASP A 246 8.89 -1.81 -17.78
N TYR A 247 9.79 -2.73 -17.41
CA TYR A 247 10.81 -2.44 -16.40
C TYR A 247 11.84 -1.39 -16.86
N LEU A 248 12.24 -1.39 -18.12
CA LEU A 248 13.14 -0.37 -18.65
C LEU A 248 12.48 1.02 -18.67
N GLU A 249 11.20 1.11 -19.03
CA GLU A 249 10.44 2.36 -18.96
C GLU A 249 10.39 2.89 -17.51
N MET A 250 10.11 2.01 -16.54
CA MET A 250 10.16 2.38 -15.13
C MET A 250 11.55 2.86 -14.67
N LEU A 251 12.63 2.23 -15.13
CA LEU A 251 14.00 2.62 -14.76
C LEU A 251 14.41 3.96 -15.38
N VAL A 252 13.90 4.27 -16.58
CA VAL A 252 14.05 5.58 -17.24
C VAL A 252 13.29 6.66 -16.46
N ASP A 253 12.03 6.40 -16.09
CA ASP A 253 11.20 7.32 -15.31
C ASP A 253 11.82 7.63 -13.93
N LYS A 254 12.48 6.63 -13.33
CA LYS A 254 13.25 6.79 -12.08
C LYS A 254 14.61 7.48 -12.26
N GLY A 255 15.01 7.77 -13.49
CA GLY A 255 16.28 8.42 -13.80
C GLY A 255 17.52 7.56 -13.54
N LEU A 256 17.36 6.23 -13.45
CA LEU A 256 18.46 5.29 -13.17
C LEU A 256 19.20 4.89 -14.45
N ILE A 257 18.49 4.86 -15.57
CA ILE A 257 19.04 4.57 -16.89
C ILE A 257 18.60 5.64 -17.88
N GLU A 258 19.37 5.80 -18.96
CA GLU A 258 19.07 6.68 -20.07
C GLU A 258 19.03 5.90 -21.38
N VAL A 259 18.29 6.42 -22.35
CA VAL A 259 18.04 5.79 -23.64
C VAL A 259 18.70 6.60 -24.74
N GLU A 260 19.51 5.94 -25.56
CA GLU A 260 20.08 6.48 -26.79
C GLU A 260 19.48 5.80 -28.02
N GLY A 261 19.40 6.52 -29.14
CA GLY A 261 19.02 5.97 -30.44
C GLY A 261 17.57 6.22 -30.85
N GLU A 262 17.32 6.09 -32.16
CA GLU A 262 16.01 6.35 -32.78
C GLU A 262 15.08 5.14 -32.70
N TYR A 263 13.76 5.43 -32.66
CA TYR A 263 12.56 4.57 -32.71
C TYR A 263 12.72 3.03 -32.61
N ASN A 264 13.52 2.41 -33.47
CA ASN A 264 13.68 0.95 -33.57
C ASN A 264 15.04 0.38 -33.06
N LYS A 265 15.96 1.22 -32.58
CA LYS A 265 17.29 0.82 -32.06
C LYS A 265 17.62 1.53 -30.74
N LYS A 266 16.74 1.38 -29.75
CA LYS A 266 16.97 1.90 -28.40
C LYS A 266 18.11 1.14 -27.72
N ILE A 267 19.10 1.89 -27.24
CA ILE A 267 20.22 1.42 -26.43
C ILE A 267 20.05 2.00 -25.02
N PHE A 268 20.20 1.16 -24.01
CA PHE A 268 20.06 1.50 -22.60
C PHE A 268 21.44 1.54 -21.94
N LYS A 269 21.68 2.56 -21.11
CA LYS A 269 22.89 2.70 -20.29
C LYS A 269 22.55 3.28 -18.92
N ILE A 270 23.42 3.07 -17.94
CA ILE A 270 23.29 3.69 -16.61
C ILE A 270 23.47 5.20 -16.75
N LYS A 271 22.58 5.98 -16.13
CA LYS A 271 22.74 7.42 -16.05
C LYS A 271 23.84 7.72 -15.04
N GLY A 272 24.92 8.37 -15.46
CA GLY A 272 26.04 8.70 -14.58
C GLY A 272 25.55 9.50 -13.36
N ILE A 273 25.92 9.04 -12.15
CA ILE A 273 25.78 9.87 -10.94
C ILE A 273 26.57 11.16 -11.24
N PRO A 274 25.99 12.36 -11.05
CA PRO A 274 26.77 13.58 -11.15
C PRO A 274 27.93 13.44 -10.17
N ASN A 275 29.17 13.48 -10.67
CA ASN A 275 30.32 13.66 -9.79
C ASN A 275 30.02 14.88 -8.90
N ILE A 276 30.19 14.69 -7.59
CA ILE A 276 30.11 15.72 -6.55
C ILE A 276 30.90 16.96 -6.97
#